data_AF-A0A934CGQ4-F1
#
_entry.id   AF-A0A934CGQ4-F1
#
_cell.length_a   1.000
_cell.length_b   1.000
_cell.length_c   1.000
_cell.angle_alpha   90.00
_cell.angle_beta   90.00
_cell.angle_gamma   90.00
#
_symmetry.space_group_name_H-M   'P 1'
#
loop_
_entity.id
_entity.type
_entity.pdbx_description
1 polymer ?
#
loop_
_entity_poly.entity_id
_entity_poly.type
_entity_poly.pdbx_seq_one_letter_code
_entity_poly.pdbx_strand_id
1 'polypeptide(L)'
;MNQTLPASFLERGVLIFGERLFRDIQPTFIERPTTLRVNDIKASKHENIKTTLVEQGFKLQSVSWYTDAYILLNKSKRELTETDVYKDGKIYIQSLASMVPPLVLDPQPGERVLDLTAAPGSKTSQIAALMGCVGELVANDNNRVRFFKLKHNLETLGVAAENDGWIFRLRMEHGAKLCQEYREYFDKILLDAPCSAEARFVVDEPRTHGYWSERKIKEMAYKQRQLLLSAWGALKPGGTLVYSTCTFAPEENELQISRLFERYSDARAVDIRVDDLKIVPPLKKWKDKDLHAGVAKAIRILPTKEIEGFFVAKIKKQS
;
A
#
# COMPACT_ATOMS: atom_id res chain seq x y z
N MET A 1 -2.07 -25.44 23.00
CA MET A 1 -1.79 -25.76 21.57
C MET A 1 -0.66 -24.84 21.16
N ASN A 2 0.50 -25.37 20.74
CA ASN A 2 1.56 -24.54 20.16
C ASN A 2 0.99 -23.90 18.89
N GLN A 3 0.55 -22.64 18.99
CA GLN A 3 -0.04 -21.93 17.87
C GLN A 3 1.09 -21.61 16.89
N THR A 4 1.00 -22.18 15.71
CA THR A 4 2.01 -22.08 14.66
C THR A 4 1.30 -21.59 13.40
N LEU A 5 2.04 -20.86 12.56
CA LEU A 5 1.55 -20.44 11.26
C LEU A 5 1.17 -21.69 10.42
N PRO A 6 0.23 -21.57 9.46
CA PRO A 6 -0.20 -22.71 8.66
C PRO A 6 0.98 -23.46 8.00
N ALA A 7 1.01 -24.79 8.06
CA ALA A 7 2.13 -25.58 7.53
C ALA A 7 2.40 -25.28 6.04
N SER A 8 1.34 -25.21 5.22
CA SER A 8 1.45 -24.87 3.80
C SER A 8 1.93 -23.43 3.56
N PHE A 9 1.71 -22.50 4.50
CA PHE A 9 2.29 -21.16 4.43
C PHE A 9 3.82 -21.23 4.62
N LEU A 10 4.27 -22.01 5.60
CA LEU A 10 5.70 -22.19 5.89
C LEU A 10 6.45 -22.85 4.72
N GLU A 11 5.88 -23.92 4.15
CA GLU A 11 6.43 -24.60 2.98
C GLU A 11 6.56 -23.65 1.78
N ARG A 12 5.50 -22.86 1.51
CA ARG A 12 5.52 -21.86 0.44
C ARG A 12 6.54 -20.76 0.70
N GLY A 13 6.72 -20.34 1.95
CA GLY A 13 7.75 -19.37 2.32
C GLY A 13 9.16 -19.83 1.96
N VAL A 14 9.48 -21.10 2.20
CA VAL A 14 10.74 -21.72 1.77
C VAL A 14 10.88 -21.73 0.25
N LEU A 15 9.81 -22.04 -0.49
CA LEU A 15 9.84 -22.01 -1.96
C LEU A 15 10.04 -20.60 -2.53
N ILE A 16 9.52 -19.56 -1.86
CA ILE A 16 9.61 -18.17 -2.32
C ILE A 16 10.97 -17.56 -1.99
N PHE A 17 11.46 -17.75 -0.77
CA PHE A 17 12.65 -17.04 -0.26
C PHE A 17 13.89 -17.92 -0.16
N GLY A 18 13.75 -19.25 -0.27
CA GLY A 18 14.77 -20.21 0.11
C GLY A 18 14.84 -20.40 1.63
N GLU A 19 15.36 -21.54 2.06
CA GLU A 19 15.39 -21.93 3.49
C GLU A 19 16.09 -20.91 4.38
N ARG A 20 17.25 -20.42 3.94
CA ARG A 20 18.08 -19.50 4.73
C ARG A 20 17.36 -18.17 4.99
N LEU A 21 16.90 -17.53 3.94
CA LEU A 21 16.24 -16.22 4.06
C LEU A 21 14.88 -16.34 4.75
N PHE A 22 14.13 -17.41 4.49
CA PHE A 22 12.84 -17.60 5.15
C PHE A 22 12.98 -17.81 6.67
N ARG A 23 14.05 -18.49 7.11
CA ARG A 23 14.40 -18.61 8.53
C ARG A 23 14.60 -17.25 9.21
N ASP A 24 15.15 -16.27 8.50
CA ASP A 24 15.34 -14.90 9.01
C ASP A 24 14.04 -14.09 8.99
N ILE A 25 13.10 -14.44 8.10
CA ILE A 25 11.77 -13.80 7.99
C ILE A 25 10.82 -14.30 9.08
N GLN A 26 10.84 -15.58 9.42
CA GLN A 26 9.88 -16.18 10.36
C GLN A 26 9.75 -15.45 11.71
N PRO A 27 10.84 -14.99 12.37
CA PRO A 27 10.75 -14.26 13.63
C PRO A 27 10.10 -12.86 13.52
N THR A 28 9.78 -12.39 12.32
CA THR A 28 9.16 -11.08 12.07
C THR A 28 7.63 -11.12 12.06
N PHE A 29 7.02 -12.31 12.16
CA PHE A 29 5.57 -12.48 12.30
C PHE A 29 5.10 -12.21 13.73
N ILE A 30 5.38 -11.01 14.21
CA ILE A 30 5.08 -10.50 15.54
C ILE A 30 4.16 -9.29 15.45
N GLU A 31 3.56 -8.92 16.58
CA GLU A 31 2.94 -7.60 16.70
C GLU A 31 4.01 -6.52 16.52
N ARG A 32 3.75 -5.59 15.59
CA ARG A 32 4.69 -4.52 15.22
C ARG A 32 4.40 -3.25 16.03
N PRO A 33 5.43 -2.40 16.25
CA PRO A 33 5.22 -1.12 16.91
C PRO A 33 4.25 -0.24 16.12
N THR A 34 3.53 0.63 16.84
CA THR A 34 2.65 1.60 16.20
C THR A 34 3.49 2.62 15.43
N THR A 35 3.12 2.87 14.19
CA THR A 35 3.77 3.81 13.29
C THR A 35 2.77 4.87 12.84
N LEU A 36 3.26 6.09 12.65
CA LEU A 36 2.44 7.25 12.31
C LEU A 36 3.12 8.07 11.20
N ARG A 37 2.29 8.75 10.43
CA ARG A 37 2.68 9.72 9.41
C ARG A 37 2.11 11.09 9.78
N VAL A 38 2.91 12.14 9.69
CA VAL A 38 2.42 13.51 9.75
C VAL A 38 1.53 13.80 8.53
N ASN A 39 0.48 14.59 8.74
CA ASN A 39 -0.46 14.99 7.70
C ASN A 39 -0.28 16.48 7.38
N ASP A 40 0.53 16.79 6.38
CA ASP A 40 0.85 18.15 5.95
C ASP A 40 -0.34 18.94 5.39
N ILE A 41 -1.48 18.28 5.15
CA ILE A 41 -2.74 18.97 4.79
C ILE A 41 -3.23 19.80 5.99
N LYS A 42 -3.04 19.28 7.21
CA LYS A 42 -3.59 19.88 8.45
C LYS A 42 -2.53 20.36 9.42
N ALA A 43 -1.38 19.69 9.47
CA ALA A 43 -0.24 20.19 10.20
C ALA A 43 0.32 21.39 9.44
N SER A 44 0.28 22.58 10.05
CA SER A 44 0.94 23.75 9.47
C SER A 44 2.42 23.45 9.27
N LYS A 45 3.05 23.98 8.21
CA LYS A 45 4.51 23.84 7.99
C LYS A 45 5.37 24.35 9.16
N HIS A 46 4.78 25.18 10.03
CA HIS A 46 5.44 25.70 11.23
C HIS A 46 5.19 24.85 12.48
N GLU A 47 4.24 23.92 12.45
CA GLU A 47 3.94 23.04 13.58
C GLU A 47 4.91 21.86 13.63
N ASN A 48 5.74 21.81 14.67
CA ASN A 48 6.59 20.66 14.92
C ASN A 48 5.81 19.58 15.69
N ILE A 49 5.05 18.77 14.95
CA ILE A 49 4.23 17.68 15.48
C ILE A 49 5.04 16.71 16.36
N LYS A 50 6.30 16.44 15.99
CA LYS A 50 7.20 15.60 16.78
C LYS A 50 7.44 16.22 18.16
N THR A 51 7.79 17.51 18.21
CA THR A 51 8.02 18.23 19.47
C THR A 51 6.76 18.22 20.34
N THR A 52 5.59 18.52 19.77
CA THR A 52 4.32 18.48 20.50
C THR A 52 4.06 17.12 21.15
N LEU A 53 4.29 16.03 20.42
CA LEU A 53 4.13 14.67 20.97
C LEU A 53 5.20 14.36 22.03
N VAL A 54 6.44 14.82 21.85
CA VAL A 54 7.52 14.63 22.84
C VAL A 54 7.21 15.37 24.15
N GLU A 55 6.69 16.59 24.09
CA GLU A 55 6.24 17.36 25.26
C GLU A 55 5.08 16.66 26.00
N GLN A 56 4.25 15.91 25.28
CA GLN A 56 3.20 15.03 25.84
C GLN A 56 3.74 13.66 26.32
N GLY A 57 5.06 13.48 26.35
CA GLY A 57 5.74 12.29 26.86
C GLY A 57 5.78 11.10 25.89
N PHE A 58 5.53 11.31 24.60
CA PHE A 58 5.72 10.27 23.58
C PHE A 58 7.19 10.23 23.13
N LYS A 59 7.76 9.03 23.00
CA LYS A 59 9.09 8.78 22.43
C LYS A 59 8.92 8.29 21.00
N LEU A 60 9.41 9.09 20.05
CA LEU A 60 9.30 8.83 18.62
C LEU A 60 10.68 8.63 18.00
N GLN A 61 10.84 7.55 17.25
CA GLN A 61 11.99 7.32 16.38
C GLN A 61 11.64 7.75 14.96
N SER A 62 12.48 8.60 14.36
CA SER A 62 12.35 9.02 12.97
C SER A 62 12.67 7.86 12.02
N VAL A 63 11.96 7.80 10.90
CA VAL A 63 12.22 6.84 9.82
C VAL A 63 13.14 7.50 8.79
N SER A 64 14.26 6.87 8.44
CA SER A 64 15.31 7.51 7.64
C SER A 64 14.90 7.80 6.19
N TRP A 65 14.07 6.94 5.60
CA TRP A 65 13.61 7.05 4.21
C TRP A 65 12.31 7.84 4.03
N TYR A 66 11.68 8.30 5.12
CA TYR A 66 10.50 9.16 5.02
C TYR A 66 10.40 10.11 6.21
N THR A 67 10.59 11.41 5.92
CA THR A 67 10.71 12.48 6.92
C THR A 67 9.48 12.63 7.81
N ASP A 68 8.29 12.33 7.28
CA ASP A 68 7.03 12.52 7.97
C ASP A 68 6.62 11.29 8.80
N ALA A 69 7.43 10.23 8.76
CA ALA A 69 7.12 8.96 9.41
C ALA A 69 7.90 8.76 10.71
N TYR A 70 7.19 8.22 11.71
CA TYR A 70 7.71 7.96 13.04
C TYR A 70 7.26 6.60 13.58
N ILE A 71 8.14 5.97 14.37
CA ILE A 71 7.84 4.76 15.15
C ILE A 71 7.61 5.18 16.61
N LEU A 72 6.50 4.76 17.20
CA LEU A 72 6.18 4.99 18.60
C LEU A 72 6.86 3.93 19.49
N LEU A 73 7.66 4.38 20.46
CA LEU A 73 8.55 3.50 21.24
C LEU A 73 8.08 3.19 22.67
N ASN A 74 7.22 4.01 23.28
CA ASN A 74 6.96 3.94 24.72
C ASN A 74 5.49 4.00 25.16
N LYS A 75 4.55 4.20 24.23
CA LYS A 75 3.11 4.32 24.54
C LYS A 75 2.29 3.46 23.59
N SER A 76 1.05 3.20 23.98
CA SER A 76 0.11 2.42 23.17
C SER A 76 -0.48 3.23 22.01
N LYS A 77 -0.99 2.51 21.01
CA LYS A 77 -1.82 3.09 19.95
C LYS A 77 -3.00 3.88 20.51
N ARG A 78 -3.63 3.38 21.58
CA ARG A 78 -4.81 3.99 22.19
C ARG A 78 -4.49 5.38 22.73
N GLU A 79 -3.42 5.50 23.52
CA GLU A 79 -2.98 6.79 24.06
C GLU A 79 -2.68 7.79 22.94
N LEU A 80 -2.07 7.35 21.83
CA LEU A 80 -1.83 8.22 20.69
C LEU A 80 -3.13 8.72 20.06
N THR A 81 -4.14 7.84 19.91
CA THR A 81 -5.44 8.21 19.34
C THR A 81 -6.28 9.14 20.23
N GLU A 82 -5.95 9.21 21.53
CA GLU A 82 -6.64 10.09 22.48
C GLU A 82 -6.08 11.53 22.46
N THR A 83 -4.95 11.77 21.81
CA THR A 83 -4.35 13.11 21.65
C THR A 83 -5.13 14.00 20.70
N ASP A 84 -5.07 15.32 20.91
CA ASP A 84 -5.67 16.31 20.01
C ASP A 84 -4.98 16.31 18.64
N VAL A 85 -3.66 16.08 18.61
CA VAL A 85 -2.88 15.92 17.37
C VAL A 85 -3.49 14.84 16.45
N TYR A 86 -3.92 13.70 17.03
CA TYR A 86 -4.60 12.67 16.26
C TYR A 86 -6.05 13.05 15.91
N LYS A 87 -6.83 13.53 16.88
CA LYS A 87 -8.25 13.86 16.70
C LYS A 87 -8.47 14.96 15.67
N ASP A 88 -7.56 15.94 15.62
CA ASP A 88 -7.59 17.03 14.67
C ASP A 88 -7.16 16.58 13.26
N GLY A 89 -6.63 15.37 13.12
CA GLY A 89 -6.18 14.80 11.85
C GLY A 89 -4.80 15.29 11.42
N LYS A 90 -3.96 15.79 12.34
CA LYS A 90 -2.58 16.25 12.05
C LYS A 90 -1.60 15.10 11.86
N ILE A 91 -1.97 13.90 12.30
CA ILE A 91 -1.25 12.65 12.03
C ILE A 91 -2.23 11.56 11.59
N TYR A 92 -1.70 10.52 10.95
CA TYR A 92 -2.45 9.31 10.68
C TYR A 92 -1.62 8.07 11.05
N ILE A 93 -2.25 7.10 11.70
CA ILE A 93 -1.61 5.83 12.07
C ILE A 93 -1.61 4.91 10.85
N GLN A 94 -0.44 4.72 10.26
CA GLN A 94 -0.24 3.98 9.01
C GLN A 94 1.01 3.13 9.16
N SER A 95 0.94 1.88 8.67
CA SER A 95 2.12 1.02 8.68
C SER A 95 3.18 1.54 7.72
N LEU A 96 4.46 1.37 8.08
CA LEU A 96 5.59 1.82 7.26
C LEU A 96 5.52 1.26 5.83
N ALA A 97 5.22 -0.03 5.66
CA ALA A 97 5.09 -0.64 4.34
C ALA A 97 3.99 0.03 3.50
N SER A 98 2.90 0.44 4.15
CA SER A 98 1.80 1.13 3.48
C SER A 98 2.13 2.55 3.04
N MET A 99 3.24 3.15 3.51
CA MET A 99 3.67 4.49 3.09
C MET A 99 4.45 4.47 1.77
N VAL A 100 5.00 3.31 1.38
CA VAL A 100 5.86 3.18 0.20
C VAL A 100 5.10 3.38 -1.12
N PRO A 101 3.91 2.79 -1.37
CA PRO A 101 3.29 2.89 -2.69
C PRO A 101 2.93 4.30 -3.14
N PRO A 102 2.39 5.18 -2.27
CA PRO A 102 2.19 6.59 -2.64
C PRO A 102 3.50 7.32 -2.98
N LEU A 103 4.59 7.05 -2.24
CA LEU A 103 5.92 7.62 -2.56
C LEU A 103 6.45 7.11 -3.90
N VAL A 104 6.26 5.82 -4.20
CA VAL A 104 6.65 5.23 -5.50
C VAL A 104 5.79 5.77 -6.64
N LEU A 105 4.50 6.04 -6.40
CA LEU A 105 3.59 6.67 -7.36
C LEU A 105 4.04 8.09 -7.69
N ASP A 106 4.52 8.81 -6.67
CA ASP A 106 5.08 10.16 -6.76
C ASP A 106 4.09 11.16 -7.38
N PRO A 107 2.83 11.23 -6.92
CA PRO A 107 1.81 12.09 -7.54
C PRO A 107 2.18 13.56 -7.40
N GLN A 108 2.00 14.31 -8.49
CA GLN A 108 2.36 15.72 -8.58
C GLN A 108 1.13 16.63 -8.49
N PRO A 109 1.28 17.87 -7.97
CA PRO A 109 0.24 18.88 -8.02
C PRO A 109 -0.33 19.07 -9.44
N GLY A 110 -1.65 19.07 -9.58
CA GLY A 110 -2.36 19.28 -10.85
C GLY A 110 -2.65 18.01 -11.65
N GLU A 111 -2.09 16.86 -11.27
CA GLU A 111 -2.38 15.57 -11.91
C GLU A 111 -3.78 15.04 -11.55
N ARG A 112 -4.30 14.12 -12.39
CA ARG A 112 -5.48 13.32 -12.07
C ARG A 112 -5.06 11.94 -11.58
N VAL A 113 -5.38 11.65 -10.32
CA VAL A 113 -4.95 10.44 -9.63
C VAL A 113 -6.15 9.59 -9.21
N LEU A 114 -6.04 8.27 -9.38
CA LEU A 114 -6.99 7.29 -8.87
C LEU A 114 -6.35 6.42 -7.79
N ASP A 115 -6.97 6.34 -6.62
CA ASP A 115 -6.78 5.27 -5.65
C ASP A 115 -7.93 4.26 -5.78
N LEU A 116 -7.65 3.13 -6.45
CA LEU A 116 -8.68 2.20 -6.94
C LEU A 116 -9.33 1.36 -5.82
N THR A 117 -8.60 1.13 -4.73
CA THR A 117 -8.99 0.30 -3.58
C THR A 117 -8.63 1.02 -2.28
N ALA A 118 -9.17 2.22 -2.15
CA ALA A 118 -8.73 3.28 -1.26
C ALA A 118 -8.95 3.00 0.24
N ALA A 119 -9.94 2.20 0.62
CA ALA A 119 -10.27 2.09 2.03
C ALA A 119 -9.17 1.38 2.84
N PRO A 120 -8.81 1.86 4.05
CA PRO A 120 -9.53 2.87 4.83
C PRO A 120 -9.07 4.33 4.62
N GLY A 121 -8.23 4.64 3.63
CA GLY A 121 -7.86 6.02 3.25
C GLY A 121 -6.44 6.45 3.63
N SER A 122 -5.63 5.55 4.18
CA SER A 122 -4.25 5.88 4.58
C SER A 122 -3.39 6.31 3.39
N LYS A 123 -3.45 5.54 2.30
CA LYS A 123 -2.71 5.84 1.05
C LYS A 123 -3.34 7.00 0.30
N THR A 124 -4.67 7.07 0.24
CA THR A 124 -5.40 8.19 -0.35
C THR A 124 -5.04 9.53 0.28
N SER A 125 -5.02 9.63 1.61
CA SER A 125 -4.61 10.86 2.29
C SER A 125 -3.13 11.19 2.06
N GLN A 126 -2.27 10.18 1.88
CA GLN A 126 -0.87 10.40 1.52
C GLN A 126 -0.74 10.99 0.12
N ILE A 127 -1.50 10.44 -0.83
CA ILE A 127 -1.55 10.94 -2.21
C ILE A 127 -2.01 12.40 -2.21
N ALA A 128 -3.10 12.71 -1.50
CA ALA A 128 -3.59 14.09 -1.39
C ALA A 128 -2.53 15.04 -0.79
N ALA A 129 -1.83 14.61 0.27
CA ALA A 129 -0.77 15.40 0.87
C ALA A 129 0.41 15.64 -0.09
N LEU A 130 0.85 14.60 -0.82
CA LEU A 130 1.93 14.71 -1.82
C LEU A 130 1.55 15.63 -3.00
N MET A 131 0.28 15.65 -3.39
CA MET A 131 -0.26 16.56 -4.40
C MET A 131 -0.46 17.99 -3.88
N GLY A 132 -0.24 18.24 -2.59
CA GLY A 132 -0.54 19.51 -1.94
C GLY A 132 -2.02 19.90 -2.03
N CYS A 133 -2.91 18.90 -2.18
CA CYS A 133 -4.31 19.09 -2.53
C CYS A 133 -4.51 20.00 -3.76
N VAL A 134 -3.80 19.75 -4.87
CA VAL A 134 -4.00 20.42 -6.16
C VAL A 134 -4.14 19.37 -7.26
N GLY A 135 -5.13 19.50 -8.14
CA GLY A 135 -5.47 18.54 -9.18
C GLY A 135 -6.76 17.77 -8.86
N GLU A 136 -6.84 16.51 -9.30
CA GLU A 136 -7.99 15.65 -9.04
C GLU A 136 -7.56 14.33 -8.38
N LEU A 137 -8.26 13.95 -7.31
CA LEU A 137 -8.10 12.64 -6.67
C LEU A 137 -9.44 11.92 -6.58
N VAL A 138 -9.52 10.76 -7.23
CA VAL A 138 -10.65 9.85 -7.14
C VAL A 138 -10.27 8.70 -6.21
N ALA A 139 -11.08 8.46 -5.18
CA ALA A 139 -10.88 7.38 -4.22
C ALA A 139 -12.06 6.41 -4.28
N ASN A 140 -11.78 5.13 -4.57
CA ASN A 140 -12.78 4.10 -4.74
C ASN A 140 -12.63 2.95 -3.75
N ASP A 141 -13.73 2.48 -3.16
CA ASP A 141 -13.78 1.17 -2.52
C ASP A 141 -15.19 0.58 -2.65
N ASN A 142 -15.29 -0.68 -3.09
CA ASN A 142 -16.58 -1.32 -3.35
C ASN A 142 -17.28 -1.84 -2.09
N ASN A 143 -16.57 -1.94 -0.96
CA ASN A 143 -17.13 -2.48 0.26
C ASN A 143 -17.80 -1.34 1.05
N ARG A 144 -19.12 -1.39 1.17
CA ARG A 144 -19.92 -0.35 1.84
C ARG A 144 -19.42 0.03 3.23
N VAL A 145 -19.08 -0.95 4.08
CA VAL A 145 -18.59 -0.68 5.45
C VAL A 145 -17.24 0.03 5.42
N ARG A 146 -16.32 -0.45 4.58
CA ARG A 146 -15.00 0.16 4.42
C ARG A 146 -15.08 1.53 3.74
N PHE A 147 -16.04 1.75 2.84
CA PHE A 147 -16.29 3.01 2.16
C PHE A 147 -16.71 4.13 3.13
N PHE A 148 -17.63 3.87 4.06
CA PHE A 148 -18.00 4.89 5.06
C PHE A 148 -16.85 5.21 6.01
N LYS A 149 -16.00 4.22 6.34
CA LYS A 149 -14.78 4.46 7.10
C LYS A 149 -13.78 5.30 6.32
N LEU A 150 -13.59 5.02 5.03
CA LEU A 150 -12.78 5.81 4.11
C LEU A 150 -13.27 7.26 4.07
N LYS A 151 -14.57 7.48 3.84
CA LYS A 151 -15.19 8.80 3.81
C LYS A 151 -14.88 9.59 5.09
N HIS A 152 -15.21 9.00 6.24
CA HIS A 152 -14.98 9.64 7.53
C HIS A 152 -13.49 9.99 7.75
N ASN A 153 -12.58 9.06 7.45
CA ASN A 153 -11.16 9.31 7.61
C ASN A 153 -10.66 10.46 6.72
N LEU A 154 -11.12 10.55 5.48
CA LEU A 154 -10.68 11.59 4.55
C LEU A 154 -11.29 12.97 4.86
N GLU A 155 -12.49 13.03 5.42
CA GLU A 155 -13.05 14.24 6.02
C GLU A 155 -12.20 14.69 7.22
N THR A 156 -11.92 13.78 8.15
CA THR A 156 -11.09 14.08 9.34
C THR A 156 -9.66 14.50 8.96
N LEU A 157 -9.09 13.99 7.87
CA LEU A 157 -7.74 14.34 7.41
C LEU A 157 -7.71 15.60 6.53
N GLY A 158 -8.85 16.22 6.25
CA GLY A 158 -8.94 17.44 5.45
C GLY A 158 -8.83 17.23 3.94
N VAL A 159 -8.80 15.98 3.47
CA VAL A 159 -8.70 15.64 2.04
C VAL A 159 -9.98 16.04 1.29
N ALA A 160 -11.13 15.99 1.97
CA ALA A 160 -12.42 16.35 1.40
C ALA A 160 -12.75 17.85 1.50
N ALA A 161 -11.83 18.68 2.02
CA ALA A 161 -12.05 20.13 2.10
C ALA A 161 -12.00 20.75 0.70
N GLU A 162 -13.00 21.55 0.36
CA GLU A 162 -13.04 22.29 -0.90
C GLU A 162 -12.00 23.43 -0.87
N ASN A 163 -11.23 23.54 -1.95
CA ASN A 163 -10.36 24.69 -2.20
C ASN A 163 -10.20 24.92 -3.71
N ASP A 164 -9.70 26.08 -4.08
CA ASP A 164 -9.45 26.41 -5.49
C ASP A 164 -8.33 25.54 -6.06
N GLY A 165 -8.65 24.75 -7.08
CA GLY A 165 -7.72 23.82 -7.72
C GLY A 165 -7.71 22.39 -7.18
N TRP A 166 -8.57 22.02 -6.22
CA TRP A 166 -8.71 20.64 -5.72
C TRP A 166 -10.06 20.01 -6.02
N ILE A 167 -10.03 18.87 -6.71
CA ILE A 167 -11.23 18.05 -6.97
C ILE A 167 -11.05 16.70 -6.28
N PHE A 168 -11.80 16.46 -5.22
CA PHE A 168 -11.84 15.16 -4.55
C PHE A 168 -13.16 14.44 -4.82
N ARG A 169 -13.10 13.18 -5.27
CA ARG A 169 -14.29 12.36 -5.54
C ARG A 169 -14.22 11.02 -4.83
N LEU A 170 -15.29 10.68 -4.11
CA LEU A 170 -15.49 9.37 -3.51
C LEU A 170 -16.40 8.50 -4.39
N ARG A 171 -15.98 7.27 -4.66
CA ARG A 171 -16.74 6.29 -5.43
C ARG A 171 -16.90 4.99 -4.65
N MET A 172 -18.09 4.40 -4.73
CA MET A 172 -18.40 3.09 -4.15
C MET A 172 -18.74 2.11 -5.27
N GLU A 173 -17.81 1.93 -6.21
CA GLU A 173 -18.02 1.14 -7.41
C GLU A 173 -17.19 -0.14 -7.41
N HIS A 174 -17.65 -1.13 -8.17
CA HIS A 174 -16.82 -2.29 -8.45
C HIS A 174 -15.63 -1.86 -9.31
N GLY A 175 -14.41 -1.85 -8.75
CA GLY A 175 -13.22 -1.27 -9.41
C GLY A 175 -12.91 -1.82 -10.80
N ALA A 176 -13.33 -3.06 -11.10
CA ALA A 176 -13.20 -3.64 -12.45
C ALA A 176 -14.07 -2.96 -13.53
N LYS A 177 -15.00 -2.07 -13.15
CA LYS A 177 -15.88 -1.31 -14.05
C LYS A 177 -15.47 0.15 -14.20
N LEU A 178 -14.56 0.66 -13.35
CA LEU A 178 -14.21 2.08 -13.34
C LEU A 178 -13.65 2.58 -14.68
N CYS A 179 -12.93 1.74 -15.42
CA CYS A 179 -12.44 2.09 -16.75
C CYS A 179 -13.52 2.37 -17.79
N GLN A 180 -14.77 1.95 -17.55
CA GLN A 180 -15.89 2.23 -18.47
C GLN A 180 -16.26 3.72 -18.43
N GLU A 181 -16.10 4.35 -17.27
CA GLU A 181 -16.36 5.78 -17.07
C GLU A 181 -15.09 6.62 -17.26
N TYR A 182 -13.95 6.15 -16.74
CA TYR A 182 -12.68 6.87 -16.75
C TYR A 182 -11.68 6.29 -17.74
N ARG A 183 -12.12 5.98 -18.97
CA ARG A 183 -11.21 5.43 -19.99
C ARG A 183 -10.09 6.44 -20.29
N GLU A 184 -8.85 5.99 -20.13
CA GLU A 184 -7.64 6.79 -20.42
C GLU A 184 -7.71 8.21 -19.84
N TYR A 185 -8.09 8.30 -18.55
CA TYR A 185 -8.39 9.56 -17.89
C TYR A 185 -7.36 9.98 -16.84
N PHE A 186 -6.75 9.01 -16.15
CA PHE A 186 -5.84 9.29 -15.04
C PHE A 186 -4.39 9.36 -15.50
N ASP A 187 -3.67 10.35 -14.98
CA ASP A 187 -2.22 10.48 -15.17
C ASP A 187 -1.49 9.45 -14.30
N LYS A 188 -2.04 9.19 -13.11
CA LYS A 188 -1.50 8.18 -12.18
C LYS A 188 -2.58 7.35 -11.52
N ILE A 189 -2.29 6.07 -11.30
CA ILE A 189 -3.20 5.15 -10.63
C ILE A 189 -2.42 4.36 -9.58
N LEU A 190 -2.94 4.33 -8.36
CA LEU A 190 -2.54 3.37 -7.34
C LEU A 190 -3.57 2.24 -7.28
N LEU A 191 -3.08 1.01 -7.42
CA LEU A 191 -3.81 -0.21 -7.13
C LEU A 191 -3.10 -0.95 -5.98
N ASP A 192 -3.45 -0.58 -4.75
CA ASP A 192 -3.10 -1.35 -3.55
C ASP A 192 -4.10 -2.49 -3.36
N ALA A 193 -3.82 -3.62 -4.00
CA ALA A 193 -4.84 -4.59 -4.31
C ALA A 193 -5.25 -5.42 -3.07
N PRO A 194 -6.55 -5.78 -2.94
CA PRO A 194 -6.98 -6.73 -1.91
C PRO A 194 -6.24 -8.05 -2.10
N CYS A 195 -5.62 -8.55 -1.04
CA CYS A 195 -4.75 -9.72 -1.09
C CYS A 195 -4.95 -10.65 0.10
N SER A 196 -4.23 -11.78 0.11
CA SER A 196 -4.21 -12.74 1.22
C SER A 196 -3.54 -12.21 2.50
N ALA A 197 -2.88 -11.05 2.44
CA ALA A 197 -2.32 -10.31 3.56
C ALA A 197 -1.33 -11.09 4.44
N GLU A 198 -0.56 -12.01 3.84
CA GLU A 198 0.41 -12.88 4.52
C GLU A 198 1.43 -12.11 5.37
N ALA A 199 1.81 -10.90 4.96
CA ALA A 199 2.78 -10.09 5.69
C ALA A 199 2.25 -9.52 7.02
N ARG A 200 0.94 -9.63 7.29
CA ARG A 200 0.29 -9.16 8.52
C ARG A 200 0.05 -10.27 9.55
N PHE A 201 0.57 -11.47 9.32
CA PHE A 201 0.43 -12.54 10.29
C PHE A 201 1.20 -12.23 11.56
N VAL A 202 0.57 -12.58 12.68
CA VAL A 202 1.16 -12.57 14.01
C VAL A 202 0.99 -13.99 14.55
N VAL A 203 2.09 -14.66 14.88
CA VAL A 203 2.11 -16.08 15.28
C VAL A 203 1.15 -16.35 16.43
N ASP A 204 1.14 -15.46 17.43
CA ASP A 204 0.33 -15.60 18.64
C ASP A 204 -1.09 -15.04 18.50
N GLU A 205 -1.49 -14.60 17.30
CA GLU A 205 -2.84 -14.10 17.03
C GLU A 205 -3.53 -14.85 15.87
N PRO A 206 -4.23 -15.97 16.15
CA PRO A 206 -4.83 -16.83 15.13
C PRO A 206 -5.81 -16.13 14.18
N ARG A 207 -6.42 -15.03 14.61
CA ARG A 207 -7.34 -14.24 13.78
C ARG A 207 -6.64 -13.60 12.57
N THR A 208 -5.34 -13.38 12.65
CA THR A 208 -4.55 -12.77 11.56
C THR A 208 -4.30 -13.73 10.41
N HIS A 209 -4.23 -15.05 10.67
CA HIS A 209 -3.92 -16.07 9.67
C HIS A 209 -5.00 -17.16 9.52
N GLY A 210 -6.03 -17.18 10.37
CA GLY A 210 -7.07 -18.22 10.37
C GLY A 210 -7.97 -18.26 9.13
N TYR A 211 -8.06 -17.15 8.38
CA TYR A 211 -8.79 -17.09 7.11
C TYR A 211 -7.91 -17.37 5.88
N TRP A 212 -6.60 -17.56 6.09
CA TRP A 212 -5.68 -17.81 5.00
C TRP A 212 -5.79 -19.24 4.50
N SER A 213 -5.67 -19.39 3.19
CA SER A 213 -5.55 -20.68 2.49
C SER A 213 -5.05 -20.45 1.08
N GLU A 214 -4.49 -21.47 0.44
CA GLU A 214 -4.14 -21.39 -0.99
C GLU A 214 -5.36 -21.12 -1.89
N ARG A 215 -6.55 -21.55 -1.47
CA ARG A 215 -7.80 -21.18 -2.14
C ARG A 215 -8.03 -19.67 -2.08
N LYS A 216 -7.74 -19.04 -0.93
CA LYS A 216 -7.86 -17.58 -0.77
C LYS A 216 -6.87 -16.84 -1.67
N ILE A 217 -5.62 -17.31 -1.77
CA ILE A 217 -4.62 -16.77 -2.70
C ILE A 217 -5.17 -16.76 -4.13
N LYS A 218 -5.74 -17.88 -4.60
CA LYS A 218 -6.33 -17.99 -5.94
C LYS A 218 -7.51 -17.03 -6.14
N GLU A 219 -8.38 -16.90 -5.14
CA GLU A 219 -9.51 -15.96 -5.17
C GLU A 219 -9.04 -14.50 -5.30
N MET A 220 -8.03 -14.11 -4.52
CA MET A 220 -7.48 -12.76 -4.56
C MET A 220 -6.75 -12.51 -5.88
N ALA A 221 -5.93 -13.45 -6.34
CA ALA A 221 -5.26 -13.37 -7.63
C ALA A 221 -6.24 -13.21 -8.82
N TYR A 222 -7.43 -13.80 -8.75
CA TYR A 222 -8.47 -13.59 -9.75
C TYR A 222 -9.03 -12.17 -9.72
N LYS A 223 -9.39 -11.68 -8.53
CA LYS A 223 -9.91 -10.31 -8.34
C LYS A 223 -8.90 -9.25 -8.73
N GLN A 224 -7.65 -9.40 -8.30
CA GLN A 224 -6.53 -8.51 -8.62
C GLN A 224 -6.35 -8.37 -10.12
N ARG A 225 -6.46 -9.46 -10.89
CA ARG A 225 -6.37 -9.42 -12.35
C ARG A 225 -7.44 -8.50 -12.95
N GLN A 226 -8.69 -8.64 -12.52
CA GLN A 226 -9.79 -7.81 -13.03
C GLN A 226 -9.59 -6.32 -12.69
N LEU A 227 -9.12 -6.03 -11.48
CA LEU A 227 -8.79 -4.67 -11.04
C LEU A 227 -7.61 -4.09 -11.84
N LEU A 228 -6.56 -4.88 -12.07
CA LEU A 228 -5.37 -4.47 -12.78
C LEU A 228 -5.67 -4.12 -14.25
N LEU A 229 -6.51 -4.92 -14.92
CA LEU A 229 -6.95 -4.64 -16.29
C LEU A 229 -7.81 -3.36 -16.37
N SER A 230 -8.68 -3.14 -15.39
CA SER A 230 -9.46 -1.89 -15.30
C SER A 230 -8.56 -0.69 -15.05
N ALA A 231 -7.61 -0.78 -14.10
CA ALA A 231 -6.62 0.25 -13.86
C ALA A 231 -5.85 0.60 -15.14
N TRP A 232 -5.37 -0.42 -15.87
CA TRP A 232 -4.66 -0.21 -17.14
C TRP A 232 -5.51 0.52 -18.19
N GLY A 233 -6.79 0.15 -18.33
CA GLY A 233 -7.71 0.80 -19.26
C GLY A 233 -8.10 2.23 -18.86
N ALA A 234 -8.04 2.55 -17.57
CA ALA A 234 -8.30 3.89 -17.06
C ALA A 234 -7.08 4.82 -17.11
N LEU A 235 -5.89 4.25 -17.31
CA LEU A 235 -4.64 4.98 -17.36
C LEU A 235 -4.43 5.61 -18.74
N LYS A 236 -4.10 6.90 -18.76
CA LYS A 236 -3.72 7.62 -19.98
C LYS A 236 -2.46 7.03 -20.61
N PRO A 237 -2.31 7.14 -21.94
CA PRO A 237 -1.00 7.06 -22.58
C PRO A 237 -0.01 8.00 -21.88
N GLY A 238 1.20 7.52 -21.58
CA GLY A 238 2.20 8.23 -20.79
C GLY A 238 2.01 8.16 -19.27
N GLY A 239 0.86 7.66 -18.79
CA GLY A 239 0.53 7.58 -17.37
C GLY A 239 1.30 6.50 -16.61
N THR A 240 1.26 6.59 -15.27
CA THR A 240 1.93 5.65 -14.35
C THR A 240 0.95 4.87 -13.48
N LEU A 241 1.10 3.56 -13.45
CA LEU A 241 0.42 2.65 -12.53
C LEU A 241 1.40 2.13 -11.48
N VAL A 242 1.03 2.23 -10.21
CA VAL A 242 1.67 1.48 -9.13
C VAL A 242 0.72 0.37 -8.68
N TYR A 243 1.20 -0.86 -8.77
CA TYR A 243 0.55 -2.04 -8.21
C TYR A 243 1.25 -2.46 -6.92
N SER A 244 0.48 -2.76 -5.89
CA SER A 244 1.05 -3.26 -4.64
C SER A 244 0.18 -4.24 -3.87
N THR A 245 0.83 -5.03 -3.01
CA THR A 245 0.18 -5.96 -2.07
C THR A 245 0.98 -6.11 -0.77
N CYS A 246 0.31 -6.53 0.31
CA CYS A 246 0.93 -6.98 1.56
C CYS A 246 0.98 -8.51 1.69
N THR A 247 1.25 -9.21 0.59
CA THR A 247 1.37 -10.68 0.57
C THR A 247 2.67 -11.15 -0.06
N PHE A 248 3.12 -12.36 0.27
CA PHE A 248 4.31 -12.96 -0.32
C PHE A 248 3.98 -13.82 -1.55
N ALA A 249 2.73 -14.26 -1.67
CA ALA A 249 2.24 -15.14 -2.74
C ALA A 249 2.56 -14.63 -4.16
N PRO A 250 3.38 -15.35 -4.95
CA PRO A 250 3.72 -14.97 -6.32
C PRO A 250 2.52 -14.95 -7.27
N GLU A 251 1.47 -15.72 -6.97
CA GLU A 251 0.19 -15.70 -7.68
C GLU A 251 -0.51 -14.34 -7.62
N GLU A 252 -0.28 -13.60 -6.55
CA GLU A 252 -0.81 -12.25 -6.32
C GLU A 252 0.20 -11.17 -6.71
N ASN A 253 1.48 -11.51 -6.82
CA ASN A 253 2.54 -10.54 -7.10
C ASN A 253 3.04 -10.65 -8.55
N GLU A 254 4.15 -11.36 -8.77
CA GLU A 254 4.83 -11.43 -10.07
C GLU A 254 3.95 -11.97 -11.17
N LEU A 255 3.07 -12.94 -10.88
CA LEU A 255 2.17 -13.48 -11.91
C LEU A 255 1.12 -12.48 -12.37
N GLN A 256 0.73 -11.50 -11.54
CA GLN A 256 -0.17 -10.44 -11.97
C GLN A 256 0.54 -9.49 -12.93
N ILE A 257 1.77 -9.12 -12.58
CA ILE A 257 2.61 -8.25 -13.39
C ILE A 257 2.99 -8.93 -14.72
N SER A 258 3.45 -10.18 -14.67
CA SER A 258 3.81 -10.98 -15.86
C SER A 258 2.68 -10.99 -16.88
N ARG A 259 1.45 -11.30 -16.43
CA ARG A 259 0.26 -11.33 -17.28
C ARG A 259 -0.10 -9.98 -17.88
N LEU A 260 0.14 -8.89 -17.16
CA LEU A 260 -0.08 -7.55 -17.70
C LEU A 260 0.88 -7.30 -18.86
N PHE A 261 2.17 -7.57 -18.69
CA PHE A 261 3.17 -7.39 -19.74
C PHE A 261 2.98 -8.34 -20.93
N GLU A 262 2.56 -9.58 -20.69
CA GLU A 262 2.21 -10.54 -21.76
C GLU A 262 1.03 -10.03 -22.61
N ARG A 263 0.10 -9.28 -21.99
CA ARG A 263 -1.11 -8.79 -22.65
C ARG A 263 -0.93 -7.43 -23.33
N TYR A 264 -0.08 -6.57 -22.77
CA TYR A 264 0.05 -5.17 -23.16
C TYR A 264 1.50 -4.85 -23.53
N SER A 265 1.77 -4.79 -24.83
CA SER A 265 3.10 -4.54 -25.39
C SER A 265 3.57 -3.09 -25.19
N ASP A 266 2.67 -2.19 -24.84
CA ASP A 266 2.88 -0.78 -24.45
C ASP A 266 3.24 -0.62 -22.97
N ALA A 267 3.19 -1.69 -22.16
CA ALA A 267 3.61 -1.66 -20.77
C ALA A 267 5.14 -1.62 -20.63
N ARG A 268 5.65 -0.69 -19.81
CA ARG A 268 7.08 -0.58 -19.50
C ARG A 268 7.31 -0.55 -18.00
N ALA A 269 8.21 -1.41 -17.55
CA ALA A 269 8.61 -1.44 -16.15
C ALA A 269 9.50 -0.23 -15.83
N VAL A 270 9.25 0.41 -14.70
CA VAL A 270 9.99 1.57 -14.20
C VAL A 270 10.74 1.16 -12.94
N ASP A 271 12.00 1.56 -12.82
CA ASP A 271 12.81 1.25 -11.65
C ASP A 271 12.25 1.94 -10.40
N ILE A 272 12.22 1.20 -9.30
CA ILE A 272 11.79 1.69 -8.00
C ILE A 272 13.05 1.92 -7.17
N ARG A 273 13.24 3.14 -6.70
CA ARG A 273 14.28 3.49 -5.73
C ARG A 273 13.64 3.72 -4.39
N VAL A 274 14.06 2.94 -3.40
CA VAL A 274 13.69 3.10 -2.00
C VAL A 274 14.97 2.97 -1.19
N ASP A 275 15.32 4.03 -0.47
CA ASP A 275 16.50 4.05 0.37
C ASP A 275 16.19 3.38 1.73
N ASP A 276 17.21 2.84 2.39
CA ASP A 276 17.13 2.26 3.74
C ASP A 276 16.05 1.17 3.97
N LEU A 277 15.52 0.57 2.91
CA LEU A 277 14.63 -0.58 2.98
C LEU A 277 15.34 -1.86 2.55
N LYS A 278 15.14 -2.93 3.33
CA LYS A 278 15.62 -4.27 2.95
C LYS A 278 14.73 -4.81 1.83
N ILE A 279 15.27 -4.80 0.61
CA ILE A 279 14.58 -5.33 -0.57
C ILE A 279 15.29 -6.57 -1.12
N VAL A 280 14.51 -7.46 -1.74
CA VAL A 280 15.01 -8.55 -2.56
C VAL A 280 14.42 -8.47 -3.97
N PRO A 281 15.14 -8.97 -4.99
CA PRO A 281 14.60 -9.01 -6.33
C PRO A 281 13.33 -9.88 -6.38
N PRO A 282 12.42 -9.59 -7.32
CA PRO A 282 11.25 -10.42 -7.54
C PRO A 282 11.66 -11.78 -8.11
N LEU A 283 10.76 -12.75 -8.03
CA LEU A 283 11.01 -14.07 -8.60
C LEU A 283 11.14 -13.97 -10.13
N LYS A 284 12.05 -14.78 -10.70
CA LYS A 284 12.17 -14.97 -12.15
C LYS A 284 11.32 -16.13 -12.67
N LYS A 285 10.99 -17.06 -11.78
CA LYS A 285 10.21 -18.27 -12.08
C LYS A 285 9.33 -18.58 -10.87
N TRP A 286 8.12 -19.07 -11.12
CA TRP A 286 7.25 -19.61 -10.08
C TRP A 286 6.69 -20.95 -10.52
N LYS A 287 7.04 -22.02 -9.77
CA LYS A 287 6.79 -23.41 -10.17
C LYS A 287 7.37 -23.65 -11.58
N ASP A 288 6.58 -24.20 -12.51
CA ASP A 288 7.03 -24.52 -13.87
C ASP A 288 6.90 -23.36 -14.87
N LYS A 289 6.69 -22.13 -14.39
CA LYS A 289 6.46 -20.96 -15.26
C LYS A 289 7.52 -19.89 -15.08
N ASP A 290 8.22 -19.59 -16.16
CA ASP A 290 9.06 -18.39 -16.26
C ASP A 290 8.18 -17.14 -16.25
N LEU A 291 8.66 -16.10 -15.56
CA LEU A 291 7.99 -14.83 -15.43
C LEU A 291 8.53 -13.85 -16.47
N HIS A 292 7.64 -12.99 -16.99
CA HIS A 292 8.01 -12.00 -18.00
C HIS A 292 9.15 -11.09 -17.50
N ALA A 293 10.11 -10.76 -18.37
CA ALA A 293 11.29 -9.95 -18.00
C ALA A 293 10.92 -8.58 -17.39
N GLY A 294 9.78 -8.01 -17.78
CA GLY A 294 9.23 -6.77 -17.20
C GLY A 294 8.97 -6.82 -15.69
N VAL A 295 8.87 -8.01 -15.10
CA VAL A 295 8.74 -8.17 -13.64
C VAL A 295 10.02 -7.74 -12.91
N ALA A 296 11.19 -7.80 -13.54
CA ALA A 296 12.49 -7.63 -12.89
C ALA A 296 12.71 -6.29 -12.16
N LYS A 297 11.93 -5.26 -12.48
CA LYS A 297 12.01 -3.93 -11.83
C LYS A 297 11.02 -3.74 -10.67
N ALA A 298 10.15 -4.72 -10.42
CA ALA A 298 9.37 -4.76 -9.20
C ALA A 298 10.29 -5.03 -7.99
N ILE A 299 9.82 -4.73 -6.79
CA ILE A 299 10.56 -4.97 -5.55
C ILE A 299 9.73 -5.77 -4.56
N ARG A 300 10.41 -6.61 -3.77
CA ARG A 300 9.87 -7.22 -2.56
C ARG A 300 10.55 -6.60 -1.35
N ILE A 301 9.80 -5.87 -0.54
CA ILE A 301 10.25 -5.39 0.76
C ILE A 301 10.18 -6.58 1.72
N LEU A 302 11.31 -6.88 2.35
CA LEU A 302 11.39 -7.89 3.38
C LEU A 302 10.82 -7.37 4.70
N PRO A 303 10.04 -8.19 5.43
CA PRO A 303 9.58 -7.80 6.74
C PRO A 303 10.75 -7.65 7.72
N THR A 304 10.59 -6.73 8.67
CA THR A 304 11.42 -6.63 9.86
C THR A 304 10.53 -6.59 11.11
N LYS A 305 11.12 -6.34 12.27
CA LYS A 305 10.36 -6.07 13.50
C LYS A 305 9.52 -4.79 13.42
N GLU A 306 9.83 -3.88 12.49
CA GLU A 306 9.21 -2.55 12.39
C GLU A 306 8.33 -2.41 11.14
N ILE A 307 8.69 -3.07 10.03
CA ILE A 307 7.97 -2.97 8.74
C ILE A 307 7.42 -4.32 8.29
N GLU A 308 6.22 -4.32 7.71
CA GLU A 308 5.66 -5.52 7.06
C GLU A 308 6.33 -5.81 5.73
N GLY A 309 6.29 -7.08 5.33
CA GLY A 309 6.65 -7.46 3.98
C GLY A 309 5.67 -6.89 2.95
N PHE A 310 6.17 -6.56 1.76
CA PHE A 310 5.36 -5.87 0.77
C PHE A 310 5.88 -6.09 -0.66
N PHE A 311 5.00 -6.04 -1.65
CA PHE A 311 5.37 -6.08 -3.07
C PHE A 311 4.94 -4.79 -3.75
N VAL A 312 5.82 -4.22 -4.58
CA VAL A 312 5.54 -2.99 -5.35
C VAL A 312 6.06 -3.14 -6.77
N ALA A 313 5.23 -2.79 -7.75
CA ALA A 313 5.61 -2.67 -9.15
C ALA A 313 5.16 -1.31 -9.69
N LYS A 314 6.05 -0.61 -10.40
CA LYS A 314 5.78 0.67 -11.07
C LYS A 314 5.86 0.47 -12.58
N ILE A 315 4.79 0.84 -13.28
CA ILE A 315 4.59 0.54 -14.69
C ILE A 315 4.13 1.80 -15.40
N LYS A 316 4.76 2.13 -16.51
CA LYS A 316 4.38 3.23 -17.38
C LYS A 316 3.69 2.69 -18.62
N LYS A 317 2.58 3.31 -19.01
CA LYS A 317 1.90 3.06 -20.29
C LYS A 317 2.52 3.94 -21.37
N GLN A 318 3.04 3.39 -22.45
CA GLN A 318 3.71 4.19 -23.48
C GLN A 318 2.74 4.89 -24.43
N SER A 319 1.70 4.17 -24.86
CA SER A 319 0.75 4.59 -25.90
C SER A 319 -0.64 4.07 -25.59
#